data_AF-A0A6I3A566-F1
#
_entry.id   AF-A0A6I3A566-F1
#
_cell.length_a   1.000
_cell.length_b   1.000
_cell.length_c   1.000
_cell.angle_alpha   90.00
_cell.angle_beta   90.00
_cell.angle_gamma   90.00
#
_symmetry.space_group_name_H-M   'P 1'
#
loop_
_entity.id
_entity.type
_entity.pdbx_description
1 polymer ?
#
loop_
_entity_poly.entity_id
_entity_poly.type
_entity_poly.pdbx_seq_one_letter_code
_entity_poly.pdbx_strand_id
1 'polypeptide(L)'
;MIFNDAVLDDAAALAAGDPENMLEAIATGGAQIRRSLLWVSEHAELFSTLTADGRPRALMVCGIGGSAVAGDIVHAATIAQSPIPVLSHRGYALPAWVGALDVVIAVSCSGETEETLTIFDEAVR
;
A
#
# COMPACT_ATOMS: atom_id res chain seq x y z
N MET A 1 23.20 3.02 -27.28
CA MET A 1 23.22 3.54 -25.90
C MET A 1 24.62 3.30 -25.37
N ILE A 2 25.38 4.35 -25.08
CA ILE A 2 26.72 4.24 -24.49
C ILE A 2 26.53 4.36 -22.98
N PHE A 3 26.84 3.30 -22.24
CA PHE A 3 26.89 3.35 -20.78
C PHE A 3 28.11 4.17 -20.36
N ASN A 4 27.90 5.16 -19.50
CA ASN A 4 28.96 5.96 -18.91
C ASN A 4 29.08 5.61 -17.43
N ASP A 5 29.91 4.63 -17.13
CA ASP A 5 30.07 4.09 -15.78
C ASP A 5 30.67 5.12 -14.80
N ALA A 6 31.36 6.15 -15.30
CA ALA A 6 31.93 7.21 -14.47
C ALA A 6 30.87 8.06 -13.74
N VAL A 7 29.59 7.99 -14.17
CA VAL A 7 28.48 8.66 -13.46
C VAL A 7 28.25 8.05 -12.08
N LEU A 8 28.56 6.77 -11.87
CA LEU A 8 28.35 6.10 -10.57
C LEU A 8 29.24 6.66 -9.45
N ASP A 9 30.38 7.24 -9.81
CA ASP A 9 31.32 7.86 -8.88
C ASP A 9 31.02 9.36 -8.64
N ASP A 10 30.03 9.93 -9.32
CA ASP A 10 29.63 11.33 -9.21
C ASP A 10 28.21 11.46 -8.62
N ALA A 11 28.16 11.76 -7.32
CA ALA A 11 26.90 11.91 -6.59
C ALA A 11 26.01 13.05 -7.15
N ALA A 12 26.61 14.13 -7.69
CA ALA A 12 25.84 15.23 -8.26
C ALA A 12 25.23 14.82 -9.61
N ALA A 13 25.97 14.06 -10.43
CA ALA A 13 25.46 13.51 -11.67
C ALA A 13 24.35 12.47 -11.42
N LEU A 14 24.49 11.62 -10.39
CA LEU A 14 23.43 10.69 -9.96
C LEU A 14 22.17 11.43 -9.53
N ALA A 15 22.30 12.45 -8.68
CA ALA A 15 21.16 13.26 -8.24
C ALA A 15 20.48 13.99 -9.41
N ALA A 16 21.25 14.53 -10.36
CA ALA A 16 20.71 15.17 -11.55
C ALA A 16 19.97 14.19 -12.48
N GLY A 17 20.38 12.91 -12.48
CA GLY A 17 19.73 11.82 -13.21
C GLY A 17 18.52 11.21 -12.51
N ASP A 18 18.25 11.58 -11.26
CA ASP A 18 17.17 11.03 -10.41
C ASP A 18 16.22 12.13 -9.91
N PRO A 19 15.48 12.79 -10.82
CA PRO A 19 14.64 13.94 -10.46
C PRO A 19 13.51 13.62 -9.49
N GLU A 20 13.13 12.35 -9.37
CA GLU A 20 12.06 11.87 -8.47
C GLU A 20 12.59 11.22 -7.18
N ASN A 21 13.92 11.25 -6.95
CA ASN A 21 14.58 10.65 -5.78
C ASN A 21 14.33 9.13 -5.62
N MET A 22 14.20 8.41 -6.73
CA MET A 22 13.98 6.96 -6.74
C MET A 22 15.13 6.19 -6.10
N LEU A 23 16.37 6.66 -6.24
CA LEU A 23 17.54 6.05 -5.62
C LEU A 23 17.43 6.07 -4.10
N GLU A 24 17.04 7.19 -3.51
CA GLU A 24 16.80 7.31 -2.07
C GLU A 24 15.59 6.46 -1.64
N ALA A 25 14.49 6.53 -2.40
CA ALA A 25 13.28 5.77 -2.10
C ALA A 25 13.55 4.25 -2.02
N ILE A 26 14.39 3.73 -2.92
CA ILE A 26 14.80 2.31 -2.91
C ILE A 26 15.80 2.04 -1.80
N ALA A 27 16.84 2.86 -1.66
CA ALA A 27 17.89 2.66 -0.65
C ALA A 27 17.34 2.67 0.78
N THR A 28 16.27 3.43 1.03
CA THR A 28 15.64 3.55 2.34
C THR A 28 14.56 2.50 2.61
N GLY A 29 14.23 1.60 1.67
CA GLY A 29 13.11 0.65 1.82
C GLY A 29 13.16 -0.20 3.09
N GLY A 30 14.34 -0.66 3.49
CA GLY A 30 14.50 -1.39 4.76
C GLY A 30 14.24 -0.52 6.00
N ALA A 31 14.60 0.77 5.96
CA ALA A 31 14.29 1.71 7.04
C ALA A 31 12.80 2.04 7.09
N GLN A 32 12.16 2.19 5.93
CA GLN A 32 10.72 2.41 5.82
C GLN A 32 9.94 1.26 6.49
N ILE A 33 10.27 0.00 6.20
CA ILE A 33 9.63 -1.17 6.83
C ILE A 33 9.79 -1.13 8.36
N ARG A 34 11.00 -0.90 8.88
CA ARG A 34 11.24 -0.83 10.32
C ARG A 34 10.45 0.30 10.98
N ARG A 35 10.35 1.46 10.32
CA ARG A 35 9.57 2.59 10.80
C ARG A 35 8.08 2.27 10.81
N SER A 36 7.56 1.62 9.78
CA SER A 36 6.16 1.17 9.73
C SER A 36 5.84 0.17 10.84
N LEU A 37 6.73 -0.80 11.11
CA LEU A 37 6.55 -1.76 12.20
C LEU A 37 6.53 -1.08 13.58
N LEU A 38 7.45 -0.13 13.81
CA LEU A 38 7.46 0.65 15.04
C LEU A 38 6.16 1.44 15.19
N TRP A 39 5.72 2.13 14.14
CA TRP A 39 4.48 2.91 14.16
C TRP A 39 3.26 2.03 14.48
N VAL A 40 3.16 0.85 13.86
CA VAL A 40 2.08 -0.12 14.15
C VAL A 40 2.12 -0.56 15.61
N SER A 41 3.30 -0.81 16.18
CA SER A 41 3.43 -1.20 17.59
C SER A 41 3.05 -0.08 18.56
N GLU A 42 3.32 1.17 18.20
CA GLU A 42 3.00 2.36 18.99
C GLU A 42 1.51 2.72 18.93
N HIS A 43 0.79 2.26 17.90
CA HIS A 43 -0.62 2.57 17.66
C HIS A 43 -1.49 1.30 17.58
N ALA A 44 -1.14 0.27 18.36
CA ALA A 44 -1.82 -1.03 18.34
C ALA A 44 -3.32 -0.92 18.65
N GLU A 45 -3.73 0.09 19.41
CA GLU A 45 -5.11 0.40 19.75
C GLU A 45 -5.98 0.75 18.54
N LEU A 46 -5.44 1.42 17.51
CA LEU A 46 -6.19 1.75 16.28
C LEU A 46 -6.67 0.48 15.58
N PHE A 47 -5.85 -0.57 15.59
CA PHE A 47 -6.18 -1.84 14.95
C PHE A 47 -7.16 -2.66 15.78
N SER A 48 -7.20 -2.47 17.10
CA SER A 48 -8.18 -3.14 17.95
C SER A 48 -9.61 -2.74 17.58
N THR A 49 -9.82 -1.46 17.21
CA THR A 49 -11.13 -0.94 16.76
C THR A 49 -11.63 -1.64 15.50
N LEU A 50 -10.75 -2.01 14.57
CA LEU A 50 -11.14 -2.75 13.34
C LEU A 50 -11.71 -4.14 13.62
N THR A 51 -11.49 -4.66 14.83
CA THR A 51 -11.98 -5.98 15.26
C THR A 51 -12.93 -5.90 16.45
N ALA A 52 -13.35 -4.69 16.84
CA ALA A 52 -14.19 -4.49 18.02
C ALA A 52 -15.54 -5.21 17.91
N ASP A 53 -16.14 -5.20 16.72
CA ASP A 53 -17.40 -5.88 16.42
C ASP A 53 -17.20 -7.34 15.98
N GLY A 54 -15.99 -7.87 16.16
CA GLY A 54 -15.58 -9.20 15.77
C GLY A 54 -14.69 -9.22 14.53
N ARG A 55 -14.48 -10.41 13.98
CA ARG A 55 -13.62 -10.60 12.81
C ARG A 55 -14.35 -10.10 11.55
N PRO A 56 -13.69 -9.28 10.70
CA PRO A 56 -14.24 -8.93 9.39
C PRO A 56 -14.54 -10.15 8.53
N ARG A 57 -15.46 -10.04 7.59
CA ARG A 57 -15.74 -11.12 6.63
C ARG A 57 -14.66 -11.20 5.55
N ALA A 58 -14.16 -10.07 5.08
CA ALA A 58 -13.09 -9.98 4.08
C ALA A 58 -12.26 -8.70 4.27
N LEU A 59 -11.04 -8.71 3.73
CA LEU A 59 -10.19 -7.53 3.58
C LEU A 59 -10.02 -7.22 2.09
N MET A 60 -10.42 -6.02 1.68
CA MET A 60 -10.22 -5.50 0.32
C MET A 60 -9.15 -4.42 0.34
N VAL A 61 -8.08 -4.60 -0.44
CA VAL A 61 -7.03 -3.59 -0.65
C VAL A 61 -7.20 -2.97 -2.03
N CYS A 62 -7.55 -1.70 -2.06
CA CYS A 62 -7.87 -0.95 -3.27
C CYS A 62 -6.74 0.01 -3.63
N GLY A 63 -6.36 0.09 -4.90
CA GLY A 63 -5.41 1.07 -5.38
C GLY A 63 -5.09 0.91 -6.86
N ILE A 64 -4.31 1.83 -7.41
CA ILE A 64 -3.90 1.80 -8.81
C ILE A 64 -2.37 1.64 -8.90
N GLY A 65 -1.91 0.96 -9.96
CA GLY A 65 -0.47 0.76 -10.22
C GLY A 65 0.26 0.08 -9.06
N GLY A 66 1.37 0.67 -8.63
CA GLY A 66 2.19 0.17 -7.52
C GLY A 66 1.44 0.07 -6.19
N SER A 67 0.46 0.94 -5.94
CA SER A 67 -0.32 0.91 -4.70
C SER A 67 -1.16 -0.36 -4.57
N ALA A 68 -1.73 -0.87 -5.67
CA ALA A 68 -2.45 -2.15 -5.60
C ALA A 68 -1.53 -3.38 -5.58
N VAL A 69 -0.24 -3.25 -5.92
CA VAL A 69 0.74 -4.34 -5.68
C VAL A 69 0.86 -4.64 -4.18
N ALA A 70 0.66 -3.64 -3.31
CA ALA A 70 0.64 -3.87 -1.86
C ALA A 70 -0.43 -4.90 -1.46
N GLY A 71 -1.62 -4.85 -2.07
CA GLY A 71 -2.69 -5.84 -1.85
C GLY A 71 -2.28 -7.25 -2.27
N ASP A 72 -1.62 -7.36 -3.42
CA ASP A 72 -1.11 -8.65 -3.94
C ASP A 72 -0.03 -9.25 -3.01
N ILE A 73 0.88 -8.40 -2.49
CA ILE A 73 1.91 -8.81 -1.53
C ILE A 73 1.27 -9.31 -0.23
N VAL A 74 0.31 -8.56 0.34
CA VAL A 74 -0.36 -8.96 1.58
C VAL A 74 -1.14 -10.26 1.37
N HIS A 75 -1.85 -10.40 0.25
CA HIS A 75 -2.53 -11.64 -0.10
C HIS A 75 -1.54 -12.81 -0.14
N ALA A 76 -0.45 -12.70 -0.91
CA ALA A 76 0.54 -13.75 -1.04
C ALA A 76 1.20 -14.11 0.31
N ALA A 77 1.48 -13.11 1.15
CA ALA A 77 2.10 -13.31 2.47
C ALA A 77 1.16 -13.98 3.48
N THR A 78 -0.15 -13.83 3.32
CA THR A 78 -1.14 -14.25 4.33
C THR A 78 -2.05 -15.40 3.88
N ILE A 79 -2.05 -15.77 2.60
CA ILE A 79 -3.00 -16.73 2.01
C ILE A 79 -3.13 -18.06 2.77
N ALA A 80 -2.02 -18.58 3.33
CA ALA A 80 -2.02 -19.87 4.01
C ALA A 80 -2.51 -19.82 5.47
N GLN A 81 -2.59 -18.62 6.07
CA GLN A 81 -2.79 -18.44 7.51
C GLN A 81 -3.92 -17.47 7.85
N SER A 82 -4.32 -16.63 6.91
CA SER A 82 -5.36 -15.65 7.12
C SER A 82 -6.70 -16.35 7.37
N PRO A 83 -7.41 -15.99 8.45
CA PRO A 83 -8.74 -16.53 8.71
C PRO A 83 -9.83 -15.91 7.82
N ILE A 84 -9.48 -14.92 6.99
CA ILE A 84 -10.38 -14.20 6.09
C ILE A 84 -9.73 -14.07 4.70
N PRO A 85 -10.52 -13.99 3.62
CA PRO A 85 -9.98 -13.65 2.31
C PRO A 85 -9.38 -12.24 2.32
N VAL A 86 -8.17 -12.12 1.75
CA VAL A 86 -7.52 -10.86 1.42
C VAL A 86 -7.55 -10.71 -0.09
N LEU A 87 -8.08 -9.61 -0.61
CA LEU A 87 -8.30 -9.40 -2.04
C LEU A 87 -7.71 -8.05 -2.45
N SER A 88 -7.16 -7.99 -3.66
CA SER A 88 -6.73 -6.74 -4.29
C SER A 88 -7.78 -6.28 -5.31
N HIS A 89 -8.00 -4.98 -5.38
CA HIS A 89 -8.94 -4.38 -6.33
C HIS A 89 -8.38 -3.11 -6.97
N ARG A 90 -8.60 -2.98 -8.27
CA ARG A 90 -8.02 -1.95 -9.14
C ARG A 90 -9.09 -1.23 -9.97
N GLY A 91 -10.35 -1.32 -9.56
CA GLY A 91 -11.47 -0.68 -10.24
C GLY A 91 -11.79 0.72 -9.68
N TYR A 92 -12.86 1.31 -10.20
CA TYR A 92 -13.40 2.61 -9.78
C TYR A 92 -14.59 2.47 -8.80
N ALA A 93 -15.08 1.25 -8.58
CA ALA A 93 -16.24 0.98 -7.74
C ALA A 93 -16.04 -0.33 -7.00
N LEU A 94 -16.52 -0.40 -5.76
CA LEU A 94 -16.45 -1.61 -4.97
C LEU A 94 -17.27 -2.74 -5.61
N PRO A 95 -16.79 -3.99 -5.54
CA PRO A 95 -17.62 -5.13 -5.92
C PRO A 95 -18.92 -5.16 -5.12
N ALA A 96 -20.05 -5.44 -5.77
CA ALA A 96 -21.39 -5.38 -5.16
C ALA A 96 -21.61 -6.29 -3.93
N TRP A 97 -20.71 -7.25 -3.69
CA TRP A 97 -20.77 -8.09 -2.50
C TRP A 97 -20.13 -7.43 -1.27
N VAL A 98 -19.27 -6.41 -1.43
CA VAL A 98 -18.62 -5.68 -0.33
C VAL A 98 -19.68 -4.90 0.46
N GLY A 99 -19.59 -4.94 1.79
CA GLY A 99 -20.54 -4.24 2.66
C GLY A 99 -20.03 -4.07 4.09
N ALA A 100 -20.93 -3.76 5.01
CA ALA A 100 -20.63 -3.30 6.38
C ALA A 100 -19.81 -4.27 7.27
N LEU A 101 -19.62 -5.52 6.85
CA LEU A 101 -18.82 -6.51 7.58
C LEU A 101 -17.41 -6.69 6.99
N ASP A 102 -17.08 -6.00 5.90
CA ASP A 102 -15.76 -6.07 5.27
C ASP A 102 -14.92 -4.84 5.61
N VAL A 103 -13.62 -5.00 5.57
CA VAL A 103 -12.68 -3.88 5.72
C VAL A 103 -12.14 -3.50 4.35
N VAL A 104 -12.18 -2.20 4.03
CA VAL A 104 -11.59 -1.63 2.81
C VAL A 104 -10.37 -0.79 3.20
N ILE A 105 -9.22 -1.09 2.60
CA ILE A 105 -8.00 -0.28 2.69
C ILE A 105 -7.75 0.36 1.33
N ALA A 106 -7.94 1.67 1.24
CA ALA A 106 -7.64 2.45 0.05
C ALA A 106 -6.17 2.94 0.11
N VAL A 107 -5.37 2.56 -0.88
CA VAL A 107 -3.92 2.83 -0.94
C VAL A 107 -3.62 3.75 -2.12
N SER A 108 -2.98 4.89 -1.84
CA SER A 108 -2.44 5.80 -2.84
C SER A 108 -1.13 6.38 -2.32
N CYS A 109 -0.08 6.38 -3.17
CA CYS A 109 1.20 6.98 -2.81
C CYS A 109 1.13 8.51 -2.83
N SER A 110 0.39 9.11 -3.76
CA SER A 110 0.20 10.57 -3.82
C SER A 110 -0.86 11.08 -2.85
N GLY A 111 -1.80 10.21 -2.46
CA GLY A 111 -2.99 10.58 -1.70
C GLY A 111 -4.09 11.23 -2.54
N GLU A 112 -3.86 11.42 -3.84
CA GLU A 112 -4.74 12.18 -4.75
C GLU A 112 -5.29 11.33 -5.91
N THR A 113 -5.03 10.02 -5.91
CA THR A 113 -5.50 9.11 -6.97
C THR A 113 -7.02 9.08 -7.00
N GLU A 114 -7.62 9.61 -8.06
CA GLU A 114 -9.08 9.76 -8.23
C GLU A 114 -9.84 8.45 -8.01
N GLU A 115 -9.31 7.34 -8.53
CA GLU A 115 -9.89 6.01 -8.38
C GLU A 115 -9.92 5.55 -6.92
N THR A 116 -8.80 5.74 -6.23
CA THR A 116 -8.65 5.36 -4.82
C THR A 116 -9.58 6.21 -3.95
N LEU A 117 -9.69 7.51 -4.23
CA LEU A 117 -10.60 8.42 -3.54
C LEU A 117 -12.07 8.07 -3.79
N THR A 118 -12.44 7.74 -5.03
CA THR A 118 -13.81 7.33 -5.36
C THR A 118 -14.22 6.07 -4.59
N ILE A 119 -13.32 5.08 -4.49
CA ILE A 119 -13.54 3.89 -3.68
C ILE A 119 -13.67 4.22 -2.19
N PHE A 120 -12.81 5.11 -1.68
CA PHE A 120 -12.88 5.52 -0.28
C PHE A 120 -14.24 6.16 0.03
N ASP A 121 -14.69 7.08 -0.81
CA ASP A 121 -15.99 7.75 -0.67
C ASP A 121 -17.17 6.78 -0.77
N GLU A 122 -17.06 5.71 -1.56
CA GLU A 122 -18.05 4.64 -1.60
C GLU A 122 -18.04 3.81 -0.31
N ALA A 123 -16.86 3.49 0.23
CA ALA A 123 -16.70 2.64 1.41
C ALA A 123 -17.19 3.28 2.72
N VAL A 124 -17.18 4.61 2.81
CA VAL A 124 -17.57 5.35 4.03
C VAL A 124 -19.06 5.71 4.10
N ARG A 125 -19.85 5.39 3.07
CA ARG A 125 -21.30 5.62 3.03
C ARG A 125 -22.08 4.61 3.86
#